data_AF-A0A9W9Z135-F1
#
_entry.id   AF-A0A9W9Z135-F1
#
_cell.length_a   1.000
_cell.length_b   1.000
_cell.length_c   1.000
_cell.angle_alpha   90.00
_cell.angle_beta   90.00
_cell.angle_gamma   90.00
#
_symmetry.space_group_name_H-M   'P 1'
#
loop_
_entity.id
_entity.type
_entity.pdbx_description
1 polymer ?
#
loop_
_entity_poly.entity_id
_entity_poly.type
_entity_poly.pdbx_seq_one_letter_code
_entity_poly.pdbx_strand_id
1 'polypeptide(L)'
;MKHPVPEVPLGLLAKNENLNEDMVDILDHLQSLYVPMTEKQLASGGNEKVPVETVFFGGDQLTEERARNVQLARSDGTTTKERLGGVWPKNEDWHAIRIAYKVVIDILRKGNSVGDWGTYASNAIISGCGTALGDVLGDNYDKIREFFQTETDAFIIAASLSYFGMDKITDRPTKNCIPDYLKNASVVAKREWFHNQVYSMLEIYVMDSMVTLEEHSHMVEEFKCRDPECQRTYKYEKCRVRHEQKCHSLFAEDDQTTSEKDQKTTSESEDHIFNNGCLHLSLGLLLRDAKDSVKEGDGDRLVRVWKFLTFVYRLEGANKYALAGLRMRCLVF
;
A
#
# COMPACT_ATOMS: atom_id res chain seq x y z
N MET A 1 -5.72 21.61 51.77
CA MET A 1 -6.50 20.97 50.69
C MET A 1 -6.13 21.66 49.39
N LYS A 2 -5.54 20.94 48.42
CA LYS A 2 -5.32 21.51 47.08
C LYS A 2 -6.70 21.58 46.40
N HIS A 3 -7.12 22.76 45.99
CA HIS A 3 -8.31 22.89 45.16
C HIS A 3 -8.08 22.15 43.84
N PRO A 4 -9.01 21.29 43.39
CA PRO A 4 -8.89 20.65 42.09
C PRO A 4 -8.87 21.76 41.03
N VAL A 5 -7.85 21.73 40.17
CA VAL A 5 -7.78 22.60 39.00
C VAL A 5 -8.96 22.23 38.11
N PRO A 6 -9.78 23.19 37.63
CA PRO A 6 -10.85 22.88 36.70
C PRO A 6 -10.23 22.30 35.42
N GLU A 7 -10.41 21.00 35.22
CA GLU A 7 -10.14 20.35 33.95
C GLU A 7 -11.15 20.90 32.94
N VAL A 8 -10.68 21.78 32.07
CA VAL A 8 -11.46 22.23 30.92
C VAL A 8 -11.12 21.25 29.78
N PRO A 9 -12.00 20.31 29.42
CA PRO A 9 -11.77 19.48 28.24
C PRO A 9 -11.74 20.40 27.02
N LEU A 10 -10.55 20.57 26.44
CA LEU A 10 -10.36 21.33 25.20
C LEU A 10 -11.07 20.57 24.07
N GLY A 11 -12.25 21.05 23.65
CA GLY A 11 -12.87 20.66 22.38
C GLY A 11 -13.41 19.23 22.28
N LEU A 12 -13.69 18.54 23.40
CA LEU A 12 -14.35 17.24 23.37
C LEU A 12 -15.84 17.41 23.06
N LEU A 13 -16.28 16.83 21.94
CA LEU A 13 -17.69 16.68 21.61
C LEU A 13 -18.17 15.30 22.08
N ALA A 14 -19.22 15.27 22.89
CA ALA A 14 -19.89 14.02 23.29
C ALA A 14 -20.76 13.49 22.12
N LYS A 15 -20.11 13.15 21.01
CA LYS A 15 -20.70 12.78 19.73
C LYS A 15 -20.00 11.56 19.16
N ASN A 16 -20.77 10.66 18.55
CA ASN A 16 -20.24 9.44 17.96
C ASN A 16 -20.13 9.58 16.44
N GLU A 17 -18.90 9.64 15.93
CA GLU A 17 -18.63 9.67 14.47
C GLU A 17 -19.20 8.48 13.69
N ASN A 18 -19.64 7.41 14.39
CA ASN A 18 -20.32 6.29 13.76
C ASN A 18 -21.78 6.55 13.42
N LEU A 19 -22.40 7.58 14.00
CA LEU A 19 -23.77 7.99 13.76
C LEU A 19 -23.78 9.18 12.81
N ASN A 20 -24.58 9.11 11.74
CA ASN A 20 -24.61 10.16 10.72
C ASN A 20 -25.03 11.52 11.28
N GLU A 21 -26.03 11.55 12.17
CA GLU A 21 -26.52 12.79 12.79
C GLU A 21 -25.43 13.46 13.63
N ASP A 22 -24.73 12.67 14.46
CA ASP A 22 -23.60 13.16 15.25
C ASP A 22 -22.43 13.60 14.37
N MET A 23 -22.20 12.91 13.24
CA MET A 23 -21.16 13.28 12.29
C MET A 23 -21.44 14.65 11.64
N VAL A 24 -22.71 14.97 11.36
CA VAL A 24 -23.11 16.31 10.90
C VAL A 24 -22.78 17.36 11.97
N ASP A 25 -23.15 17.11 13.22
CA ASP A 25 -22.90 18.03 14.33
C ASP A 25 -21.40 18.27 14.55
N ILE A 26 -20.58 17.21 14.45
CA ILE A 26 -19.12 17.29 14.54
C ILE A 26 -18.57 18.22 13.47
N LEU A 27 -18.93 17.99 12.19
CA LEU A 27 -18.42 18.82 11.09
C LEU A 27 -18.92 20.26 11.15
N ASP A 28 -20.17 20.48 11.56
CA ASP A 28 -20.73 21.84 11.69
C ASP A 28 -20.07 22.62 12.82
N HIS A 29 -19.76 21.95 13.94
CA HIS A 29 -18.97 22.50 15.03
C HIS A 29 -17.57 22.89 14.56
N LEU A 30 -16.89 22.01 13.82
CA LEU A 30 -15.57 22.27 13.25
C LEU A 30 -15.58 23.45 12.27
N GLN A 31 -16.52 23.45 11.33
CA GLN A 31 -16.72 24.51 10.34
C GLN A 31 -17.02 25.87 10.98
N SER A 32 -17.73 25.89 12.11
CA SER A 32 -18.17 27.13 12.76
C SER A 32 -17.13 27.71 13.72
N LEU A 33 -16.36 26.88 14.43
CA LEU A 33 -15.44 27.34 15.47
C LEU A 33 -13.98 27.37 15.03
N TYR A 34 -13.55 26.45 14.17
CA TYR A 34 -12.12 26.25 13.89
C TYR A 34 -11.73 26.63 12.46
N VAL A 35 -12.66 26.62 11.49
CA VAL A 35 -12.35 27.04 10.13
C VAL A 35 -12.24 28.58 10.06
N PRO A 36 -11.06 29.14 9.72
CA PRO A 36 -10.92 30.57 9.54
C PRO A 36 -11.66 31.01 8.27
N MET A 37 -12.57 31.98 8.39
CA MET A 37 -13.37 32.48 7.27
C MET A 37 -13.02 33.94 6.96
N THR A 38 -12.97 34.28 5.67
CA THR A 38 -12.81 35.67 5.18
C THR A 38 -13.95 36.03 4.24
N GLU A 39 -14.22 37.32 4.10
CA GLU A 39 -15.20 37.81 3.13
C GLU A 39 -14.54 38.07 1.79
N LYS A 40 -15.07 37.45 0.73
CA LYS A 40 -14.66 37.66 -0.64
C LYS A 40 -15.78 38.37 -1.40
N GLN A 41 -15.47 39.47 -2.05
CA GLN A 41 -16.41 40.14 -2.95
C GLN A 41 -16.61 39.30 -4.21
N LEU A 42 -17.86 38.97 -4.49
CA LEU A 42 -18.31 38.33 -5.71
C LEU A 42 -18.38 39.37 -6.83
N ALA A 43 -18.08 38.94 -8.06
CA ALA A 43 -18.22 39.78 -9.25
C ALA A 43 -19.66 40.28 -9.49
N SER A 44 -20.65 39.63 -8.88
CA SER A 44 -22.07 40.01 -8.89
C SER A 44 -22.46 41.06 -7.83
N GLY A 45 -21.53 41.56 -7.02
CA GLY A 45 -21.77 42.64 -6.06
C GLY A 45 -22.21 42.21 -4.65
N GLY A 46 -22.00 40.95 -4.27
CA GLY A 46 -22.24 40.43 -2.90
C GLY A 46 -20.94 40.01 -2.18
N ASN A 47 -20.98 39.85 -0.86
CA ASN A 47 -19.88 39.26 -0.09
C ASN A 47 -20.20 37.79 0.21
N GLU A 48 -19.28 36.88 -0.09
CA GLU A 48 -19.34 35.47 0.33
C GLU A 48 -18.29 35.19 1.41
N LYS A 49 -18.68 34.47 2.46
CA LYS A 49 -17.71 33.96 3.44
C LYS A 49 -17.08 32.69 2.91
N VAL A 50 -15.79 32.76 2.60
CA VAL A 50 -14.98 31.66 2.11
C VAL A 50 -13.92 31.27 3.14
N PRO A 51 -13.57 29.99 3.25
CA PRO A 51 -12.48 29.56 4.13
C PRO A 51 -11.16 30.16 3.63
N VAL A 52 -10.38 30.73 4.56
CA VAL A 52 -9.00 31.17 4.31
C VAL A 52 -8.12 29.95 4.08
N GLU A 53 -8.31 28.92 4.91
CA GLU A 53 -7.64 27.64 4.84
C GLU A 53 -8.61 26.55 5.27
N THR A 54 -8.42 25.34 4.74
CA THR A 54 -9.19 24.17 5.14
C THR A 54 -8.63 23.55 6.42
N VAL A 55 -9.51 23.15 7.33
CA VAL A 55 -9.12 22.41 8.54
C VAL A 55 -9.19 20.91 8.26
N PHE A 56 -8.12 20.18 8.55
CA PHE A 56 -8.11 18.73 8.41
C PHE A 56 -8.94 18.05 9.50
N PHE A 57 -9.81 17.14 9.06
CA PHE A 57 -10.55 16.23 9.92
C PHE A 57 -10.06 14.81 9.66
N GLY A 58 -9.17 14.34 10.52
CA GLY A 58 -8.51 13.04 10.41
C GLY A 58 -9.21 11.95 11.19
N GLY A 59 -9.31 10.76 10.61
CA GLY A 59 -9.78 9.56 11.30
C GLY A 59 -9.39 8.28 10.56
N ASP A 60 -10.02 7.17 10.92
CA ASP A 60 -9.88 5.95 10.12
C ASP A 60 -10.67 6.07 8.80
N GLN A 61 -10.62 5.03 7.97
CA GLN A 61 -11.32 5.03 6.69
C GLN A 61 -12.85 5.16 6.81
N LEU A 62 -13.45 4.65 7.89
CA LEU A 62 -14.89 4.78 8.12
C LEU A 62 -15.24 6.21 8.54
N THR A 63 -14.41 6.83 9.38
CA THR A 63 -14.54 8.23 9.77
C THR A 63 -14.49 9.14 8.54
N GLU A 64 -13.50 8.97 7.66
CA GLU A 64 -13.37 9.74 6.42
C GLU A 64 -14.55 9.54 5.47
N GLU A 65 -14.97 8.29 5.27
CA GLU A 65 -16.09 7.94 4.38
C GLU A 65 -17.38 8.63 4.84
N ARG A 66 -17.66 8.60 6.15
CA ARG A 66 -18.85 9.24 6.73
C ARG A 66 -18.78 10.75 6.63
N ALA A 67 -17.63 11.35 6.92
CA ALA A 67 -17.43 12.79 6.77
C ALA A 67 -17.70 13.24 5.33
N ARG A 68 -17.17 12.51 4.35
CA ARG A 68 -17.39 12.78 2.93
C ARG A 68 -18.84 12.60 2.53
N ASN A 69 -19.51 11.55 3.03
CA ASN A 69 -20.94 11.33 2.76
C ASN A 69 -21.80 12.48 3.28
N VAL A 70 -21.48 13.03 4.46
CA VAL A 70 -22.16 14.22 4.99
C VAL A 70 -21.95 15.44 4.08
N GLN A 71 -20.72 15.68 3.61
CA GLN A 71 -20.44 16.78 2.67
C GLN A 71 -21.16 16.60 1.33
N LEU A 72 -21.23 15.37 0.81
CA LEU A 72 -21.98 15.05 -0.40
C LEU A 72 -23.48 15.27 -0.21
N ALA A 73 -24.03 14.90 0.95
CA ALA A 73 -25.44 15.12 1.28
C ALA A 73 -25.80 16.60 1.39
N ARG A 74 -24.84 17.47 1.72
CA ARG A 74 -25.00 18.93 1.79
C ARG A 74 -24.47 19.66 0.56
N SER A 75 -24.16 18.94 -0.53
CA SER A 75 -23.48 19.51 -1.71
C SER A 75 -24.34 20.52 -2.48
N ASP A 76 -25.65 20.50 -2.29
CA ASP A 76 -26.63 21.46 -2.82
C ASP A 76 -26.69 22.79 -2.04
N GLY A 77 -25.94 22.90 -0.94
CA GLY A 77 -25.83 24.12 -0.14
C GLY A 77 -25.32 25.31 -0.97
N THR A 78 -25.91 26.48 -0.76
CA THR A 78 -25.58 27.69 -1.53
C THR A 78 -24.22 28.25 -1.14
N THR A 79 -23.88 28.22 0.15
CA THR A 79 -22.62 28.74 0.68
C THR A 79 -21.61 27.64 1.00
N THR A 80 -20.32 27.97 1.06
CA THR A 80 -19.28 27.02 1.53
C THR A 80 -19.55 26.52 2.95
N LYS A 81 -20.10 27.37 3.82
CA LYS A 81 -20.48 26.98 5.18
C LYS A 81 -21.59 25.93 5.17
N GLU A 82 -22.62 26.11 4.36
CA GLU A 82 -23.71 25.14 4.21
C GLU A 82 -23.23 23.80 3.64
N ARG A 83 -22.24 23.83 2.75
CA ARG A 83 -21.60 22.65 2.16
C ARG A 83 -20.57 21.99 3.08
N LEU A 84 -20.27 22.58 4.25
CA LEU A 84 -19.17 22.17 5.13
C LEU A 84 -17.81 22.08 4.41
N GLY A 85 -17.61 22.94 3.41
CA GLY A 85 -16.46 22.87 2.49
C GLY A 85 -15.16 23.44 3.05
N GLY A 86 -15.17 23.97 4.27
CA GLY A 86 -13.97 24.42 4.99
C GLY A 86 -13.29 23.31 5.81
N VAL A 87 -13.93 22.15 5.93
CA VAL A 87 -13.35 20.97 6.59
C VAL A 87 -12.92 19.97 5.53
N TRP A 88 -11.73 19.41 5.67
CA TRP A 88 -11.17 18.43 4.74
C TRP A 88 -11.03 17.06 5.41
N PRO A 89 -11.89 16.08 5.07
CA PRO A 89 -11.74 14.71 5.55
C PRO A 89 -10.46 14.07 5.02
N LYS A 90 -9.63 13.55 5.94
CA LYS A 90 -8.44 12.77 5.58
C LYS A 90 -8.42 11.45 6.33
N ASN A 91 -7.81 10.44 5.71
CA ASN A 91 -7.42 9.23 6.42
C ASN A 91 -6.14 9.48 7.21
N GLU A 92 -6.08 8.98 8.44
CA GLU A 92 -4.85 8.93 9.21
C GLU A 92 -4.06 7.66 8.88
N ASP A 93 -2.75 7.83 8.68
CA ASP A 93 -1.86 6.77 8.21
C ASP A 93 -1.70 5.63 9.21
N TRP A 94 -1.92 5.87 10.50
CA TRP A 94 -1.74 4.85 11.54
C TRP A 94 -2.61 3.61 11.29
N HIS A 95 -3.90 3.81 11.01
CA HIS A 95 -4.81 2.71 10.70
C HIS A 95 -4.48 2.08 9.35
N ALA A 96 -4.13 2.90 8.34
CA ALA A 96 -3.75 2.41 7.03
C ALA A 96 -2.52 1.48 7.09
N ILE A 97 -1.47 1.89 7.80
CA ILE A 97 -0.25 1.10 8.01
C ILE A 97 -0.59 -0.19 8.78
N ARG A 98 -1.45 -0.12 9.80
CA ARG A 98 -1.90 -1.32 10.52
C ARG A 98 -2.63 -2.32 9.61
N ILE A 99 -3.50 -1.83 8.72
CA ILE A 99 -4.14 -2.68 7.70
C ILE A 99 -3.11 -3.22 6.71
N ALA A 100 -2.10 -2.44 6.34
CA ALA A 100 -1.04 -2.90 5.44
C ALA A 100 -0.24 -4.05 6.08
N TYR A 101 0.10 -3.94 7.38
CA TYR A 101 0.68 -5.04 8.14
C TYR A 101 -0.20 -6.29 8.10
N LYS A 102 -1.52 -6.15 8.31
CA LYS A 102 -2.43 -7.30 8.22
C LYS A 102 -2.32 -7.99 6.86
N VAL A 103 -2.43 -7.23 5.79
CA VAL A 103 -2.38 -7.76 4.42
C VAL A 103 -1.03 -8.43 4.13
N VAL A 104 0.08 -7.79 4.50
CA VAL A 104 1.43 -8.35 4.32
C VAL A 104 1.61 -9.65 5.09
N ILE A 105 1.13 -9.73 6.33
CA ILE A 105 1.18 -10.97 7.12
C ILE A 105 0.29 -12.04 6.50
N ASP A 106 -0.90 -11.70 6.00
CA ASP A 106 -1.79 -12.67 5.35
C ASP A 106 -1.17 -13.22 4.04
N ILE A 107 -0.38 -12.42 3.32
CA ILE A 107 0.40 -12.86 2.15
C ILE A 107 1.53 -13.83 2.58
N LEU A 108 2.28 -13.48 3.62
CA LEU A 108 3.49 -14.22 4.04
C LEU A 108 3.20 -15.43 4.94
N ARG A 109 2.02 -15.49 5.55
CA ARG A 109 1.65 -16.50 6.55
C ARG A 109 0.48 -17.35 6.05
N LYS A 110 0.75 -18.63 5.82
CA LYS A 110 -0.28 -19.67 5.80
C LYS A 110 -0.29 -20.43 7.12
N GLY A 111 -1.46 -20.66 7.72
CA GLY A 111 -1.58 -21.27 9.05
C GLY A 111 -0.90 -22.64 9.20
N ASN A 112 -0.72 -23.38 8.10
CA ASN A 112 -0.11 -24.71 8.10
C ASN A 112 1.40 -24.70 7.81
N SER A 113 2.02 -23.52 7.63
CA SER A 113 3.43 -23.40 7.23
C SER A 113 4.44 -23.50 8.37
N VAL A 114 4.00 -23.81 9.60
CA VAL A 114 4.90 -23.93 10.77
C VAL A 114 6.00 -24.99 10.56
N GLY A 115 5.70 -26.06 9.83
CA GLY A 115 6.67 -27.11 9.50
C GLY A 115 7.56 -26.80 8.30
N ASP A 116 7.27 -25.73 7.56
CA ASP A 116 7.98 -25.36 6.33
C ASP A 116 9.11 -24.38 6.66
N TRP A 117 10.34 -24.84 6.53
CA TRP A 117 11.54 -24.06 6.86
C TRP A 117 11.64 -22.77 6.04
N GLY A 118 12.01 -21.67 6.71
CA GLY A 118 12.20 -20.36 6.07
C GLY A 118 10.91 -19.57 5.84
N THR A 119 9.76 -20.08 6.27
CA THR A 119 8.51 -19.32 6.27
C THR A 119 8.38 -18.43 7.50
N TYR A 120 7.58 -17.36 7.40
CA TYR A 120 7.28 -16.46 8.53
C TYR A 120 6.81 -17.24 9.77
N ALA A 121 5.96 -18.25 9.57
CA ALA A 121 5.41 -19.06 10.65
C ALA A 121 6.48 -19.92 11.35
N SER A 122 7.34 -20.58 10.56
CA SER A 122 8.44 -21.39 11.07
C SER A 122 9.45 -20.53 11.83
N ASN A 123 9.86 -19.40 11.25
CA ASN A 123 10.82 -18.47 11.85
C ASN A 123 10.31 -17.90 13.17
N ALA A 124 9.02 -17.55 13.27
CA ALA A 124 8.42 -17.07 14.51
C ALA A 124 8.48 -18.12 15.63
N ILE A 125 8.25 -19.41 15.32
CA ILE A 125 8.32 -20.48 16.32
C ILE A 125 9.76 -20.76 16.75
N ILE A 126 10.68 -20.89 15.79
CA ILE A 126 12.10 -21.18 16.07
C ILE A 126 12.72 -20.06 16.93
N SER A 127 12.33 -18.81 16.68
CA SER A 127 12.84 -17.64 17.40
C SER A 127 12.18 -17.43 18.78
N GLY A 128 11.22 -18.27 19.18
CA GLY A 128 10.48 -18.11 20.43
C GLY A 128 9.42 -16.99 20.39
N CYS A 129 9.11 -16.45 19.21
CA CYS A 129 8.18 -15.35 18.98
C CYS A 129 6.78 -15.85 18.56
N GLY A 130 6.29 -16.96 19.10
CA GLY A 130 5.01 -17.57 18.68
C GLY A 130 3.78 -16.66 18.79
N THR A 131 3.82 -15.62 19.62
CA THR A 131 2.76 -14.60 19.70
C THR A 131 2.62 -13.76 18.43
N ALA A 132 3.64 -13.73 17.56
CA ALA A 132 3.62 -13.11 16.25
C ALA A 132 2.72 -13.86 15.24
N LEU A 133 2.17 -15.01 15.62
CA LEU A 133 1.17 -15.75 14.87
C LEU A 133 -0.28 -15.40 15.27
N GLY A 134 -0.46 -14.44 16.17
CA GLY A 134 -1.78 -13.95 16.56
C GLY A 134 -2.50 -13.14 15.47
N ASP A 135 -3.63 -12.54 15.87
CA ASP A 135 -4.35 -11.58 15.02
C ASP A 135 -3.69 -10.20 15.05
N VAL A 136 -3.48 -9.62 13.86
CA VAL A 136 -2.86 -8.31 13.64
C VAL A 136 -3.79 -7.17 14.09
N LEU A 137 -5.11 -7.36 13.98
CA LEU A 137 -6.10 -6.35 14.37
C LEU A 137 -6.49 -6.42 15.86
N GLY A 138 -6.01 -7.43 16.58
CA GLY A 138 -6.12 -7.55 18.02
C GLY A 138 -4.93 -6.96 18.78
N ASP A 139 -4.79 -7.42 20.03
CA ASP A 139 -3.78 -6.94 21.00
C ASP A 139 -2.35 -7.39 20.67
N ASN A 140 -2.15 -8.25 19.66
CA ASN A 140 -0.83 -8.75 19.27
C ASN A 140 -0.15 -7.87 18.22
N TYR A 141 -0.77 -6.76 17.79
CA TYR A 141 -0.23 -5.88 16.75
C TYR A 141 1.23 -5.50 16.98
N ASP A 142 1.57 -5.00 18.17
CA ASP A 142 2.93 -4.55 18.46
C ASP A 142 3.95 -5.70 18.44
N LYS A 143 3.56 -6.88 18.95
CA LYS A 143 4.42 -8.09 18.97
C LYS A 143 4.69 -8.59 17.55
N ILE A 144 3.66 -8.60 16.72
CA ILE A 144 3.75 -9.00 15.30
C ILE A 144 4.65 -8.00 14.56
N ARG A 145 4.41 -6.70 14.75
CA ARG A 145 5.20 -5.64 14.12
C ARG A 145 6.68 -5.73 14.51
N GLU A 146 6.97 -5.94 15.79
CA GLU A 146 8.34 -6.04 16.31
C GLU A 146 9.07 -7.27 15.75
N PHE A 147 8.41 -8.43 15.76
CA PHE A 147 8.98 -9.64 15.16
C PHE A 147 9.22 -9.46 13.66
N PHE A 148 8.23 -8.95 12.93
CA PHE A 148 8.36 -8.71 11.49
C PHE A 148 9.50 -7.74 11.17
N GLN A 149 9.69 -6.68 11.95
CA GLN A 149 10.82 -5.75 11.77
C GLN A 149 12.17 -6.42 12.06
N THR A 150 12.24 -7.24 13.11
CA THR A 150 13.43 -8.03 13.45
C THR A 150 13.78 -9.01 12.33
N GLU A 151 12.77 -9.68 11.77
CA GLU A 151 12.94 -10.61 10.67
C GLU A 151 13.38 -9.88 9.38
N THR A 152 12.82 -8.70 9.08
CA THR A 152 13.30 -7.86 7.98
C THR A 152 14.77 -7.48 8.17
N ASP A 153 15.22 -7.14 9.38
CA ASP A 153 16.63 -6.86 9.66
C ASP A 153 17.52 -8.10 9.44
N ALA A 154 17.05 -9.28 9.84
CA ALA A 154 17.75 -10.53 9.57
C ALA A 154 17.90 -10.79 8.06
N PHE A 155 16.86 -10.54 7.27
CA PHE A 155 16.92 -10.65 5.81
C PHE A 155 17.84 -9.60 5.17
N ILE A 156 17.88 -8.36 5.66
CA ILE A 156 18.84 -7.34 5.20
C ILE A 156 20.28 -7.82 5.44
N ILE A 157 20.55 -8.40 6.62
CA ILE A 157 21.86 -8.95 6.95
C ILE A 157 22.19 -10.13 6.02
N ALA A 158 21.26 -11.07 5.83
CA ALA A 158 21.45 -12.23 4.96
C ALA A 158 21.71 -11.81 3.50
N ALA A 159 20.95 -10.85 2.98
CA ALA A 159 21.15 -10.28 1.64
C ALA A 159 22.53 -9.60 1.52
N SER A 160 22.94 -8.83 2.54
CA SER A 160 24.24 -8.17 2.57
C SER A 160 25.39 -9.18 2.59
N LEU A 161 25.30 -10.22 3.43
CA LEU A 161 26.28 -11.29 3.50
C LEU A 161 26.42 -12.01 2.16
N SER A 162 25.30 -12.37 1.54
CA SER A 162 25.28 -13.01 0.21
C SER A 162 25.87 -12.12 -0.89
N TYR A 163 25.51 -10.83 -0.90
CA TYR A 163 25.99 -9.84 -1.87
C TYR A 163 27.50 -9.63 -1.81
N PHE A 164 28.07 -9.58 -0.60
CA PHE A 164 29.52 -9.40 -0.39
C PHE A 164 30.29 -10.72 -0.32
N GLY A 165 29.62 -11.87 -0.44
CA GLY A 165 30.23 -13.20 -0.37
C GLY A 165 30.87 -13.49 1.01
N MET A 166 30.13 -13.20 2.07
CA MET A 166 30.51 -13.43 3.46
C MET A 166 29.60 -14.50 4.08
N ASP A 167 30.17 -15.41 4.88
CA ASP A 167 29.36 -16.42 5.59
C ASP A 167 28.95 -15.92 6.98
N LYS A 168 29.81 -15.11 7.62
CA LYS A 168 29.59 -14.50 8.92
C LYS A 168 29.81 -12.98 8.86
N ILE A 169 29.18 -12.28 9.79
CA ILE A 169 29.30 -10.82 9.96
C ILE A 169 30.76 -10.39 10.24
N THR A 170 31.59 -11.31 10.76
CA THR A 170 33.01 -11.06 11.03
C THR A 170 33.93 -11.28 9.84
N ASP A 171 33.42 -11.84 8.74
CA ASP A 171 34.25 -12.21 7.60
C ASP A 171 34.63 -10.99 6.76
N ARG A 172 35.59 -11.16 5.85
CA ARG A 172 35.93 -10.12 4.87
C ARG A 172 35.13 -10.37 3.59
N PRO A 173 34.62 -9.32 2.93
CA PRO A 173 34.00 -9.45 1.62
C PRO A 173 34.90 -10.19 0.64
N THR A 174 34.35 -11.18 -0.05
CA THR A 174 35.00 -11.91 -1.14
C THR A 174 34.45 -11.49 -2.51
N LYS A 175 33.23 -10.96 -2.55
CA LYS A 175 32.57 -10.37 -3.70
C LYS A 175 32.33 -8.88 -3.45
N ASN A 176 32.25 -8.08 -4.53
CA ASN A 176 31.92 -6.65 -4.46
C ASN A 176 32.79 -5.87 -3.44
N CYS A 177 34.07 -6.24 -3.35
CA CYS A 177 34.98 -5.74 -2.34
C CYS A 177 35.21 -4.23 -2.48
N ILE A 178 35.43 -3.56 -1.35
CA ILE A 178 35.76 -2.13 -1.30
C ILE A 178 37.06 -1.89 -2.09
N PRO A 179 37.01 -1.10 -3.18
CA PRO A 179 38.20 -0.79 -3.96
C PRO A 179 39.25 -0.02 -3.15
N ASP A 180 40.54 -0.29 -3.38
CA ASP A 180 41.64 0.35 -2.63
C ASP A 180 41.68 1.87 -2.78
N TYR A 181 41.27 2.41 -3.94
CA TYR A 181 41.24 3.85 -4.17
C TYR A 181 40.28 4.58 -3.21
N LEU A 182 39.25 3.89 -2.71
CA LEU A 182 38.29 4.49 -1.78
C LEU A 182 38.88 4.78 -0.40
N LYS A 183 39.98 4.12 -0.01
CA LYS A 183 40.62 4.37 1.31
C LYS A 183 40.99 5.86 1.46
N ASN A 184 41.52 6.44 0.39
CA ASN A 184 41.97 7.84 0.33
C ASN A 184 40.97 8.79 -0.35
N ALA A 185 39.80 8.28 -0.78
CA ALA A 185 38.79 9.09 -1.46
C ALA A 185 38.03 10.02 -0.51
N SER A 186 37.39 11.03 -1.09
CA SER A 186 36.52 11.96 -0.37
C SER A 186 35.32 11.25 0.26
N VAL A 187 34.71 11.86 1.28
CA VAL A 187 33.49 11.34 1.91
C VAL A 187 32.35 11.19 0.90
N VAL A 188 32.27 12.10 -0.08
CA VAL A 188 31.27 12.05 -1.15
C VAL A 188 31.47 10.82 -2.03
N ALA A 189 32.69 10.56 -2.50
CA ALA A 189 32.99 9.38 -3.32
C ALA A 189 32.74 8.06 -2.56
N LYS A 190 33.01 8.03 -1.25
CA LYS A 190 32.68 6.88 -0.38
C LYS A 190 31.16 6.66 -0.28
N ARG A 191 30.38 7.74 -0.15
CA ARG A 191 28.91 7.67 -0.12
C ARG A 191 28.35 7.21 -1.45
N GLU A 192 28.80 7.79 -2.57
CA GLU A 192 28.35 7.40 -3.91
C GLU A 192 28.60 5.91 -4.16
N TRP A 193 29.81 5.42 -3.86
CA TRP A 193 30.10 4.00 -3.98
C TRP A 193 29.18 3.13 -3.11
N PHE A 194 28.99 3.49 -1.83
CA PHE A 194 28.11 2.75 -0.93
C PHE A 194 26.66 2.73 -1.44
N HIS A 195 26.14 3.86 -1.90
CA HIS A 195 24.78 3.96 -2.45
C HIS A 195 24.64 3.09 -3.71
N ASN A 196 25.66 3.04 -4.57
CA ASN A 196 25.66 2.17 -5.74
C ASN A 196 25.62 0.68 -5.34
N GLN A 197 26.37 0.27 -4.31
CA GLN A 197 26.30 -1.12 -3.82
C GLN A 197 24.91 -1.46 -3.24
N VAL A 198 24.33 -0.54 -2.47
CA VAL A 198 22.96 -0.71 -1.94
C VAL A 198 21.95 -0.81 -3.08
N TYR A 199 22.07 0.02 -4.12
CA TYR A 199 21.18 -0.02 -5.29
C TYR A 199 21.25 -1.38 -5.99
N SER A 200 22.45 -1.89 -6.29
CA SER A 200 22.61 -3.21 -6.89
C SER A 200 22.10 -4.34 -6.00
N MET A 201 22.24 -4.22 -4.67
CA MET A 201 21.66 -5.19 -3.75
C MET A 201 20.13 -5.17 -3.78
N LEU A 202 19.51 -3.98 -3.85
CA LEU A 202 18.06 -3.84 -3.99
C LEU A 202 17.56 -4.38 -5.34
N GLU A 203 18.31 -4.17 -6.43
CA GLU A 203 17.98 -4.76 -7.73
C GLU A 203 17.89 -6.29 -7.66
N ILE A 204 18.86 -6.94 -7.01
CA ILE A 204 18.94 -8.40 -6.91
C ILE A 204 17.86 -9.00 -5.98
N TYR A 205 17.67 -8.42 -4.79
CA TYR A 205 16.86 -9.07 -3.74
C TYR A 205 15.48 -8.44 -3.53
N VAL A 206 15.20 -7.26 -4.11
CA VAL A 206 13.96 -6.50 -3.85
C VAL A 206 13.20 -6.19 -5.13
N MET A 207 13.90 -5.80 -6.20
CA MET A 207 13.29 -5.32 -7.44
C MET A 207 13.35 -6.30 -8.62
N ASP A 208 13.90 -7.50 -8.44
CA ASP A 208 14.05 -8.52 -9.50
C ASP A 208 12.73 -8.81 -10.23
N SER A 209 11.59 -8.70 -9.54
CA SER A 209 10.24 -8.90 -10.10
C SER A 209 9.70 -7.75 -10.97
N MET A 210 10.40 -6.62 -11.07
CA MET A 210 9.95 -5.49 -11.91
C MET A 210 10.27 -5.70 -13.39
N VAL A 211 11.33 -6.45 -13.71
CA VAL A 211 11.74 -6.73 -15.10
C VAL A 211 10.67 -7.54 -15.82
N THR A 212 9.97 -8.44 -15.12
CA THR A 212 8.86 -9.25 -15.68
C THR A 212 7.54 -8.50 -15.83
N LEU A 213 7.36 -7.32 -15.23
CA LEU A 213 6.15 -6.51 -15.39
C LEU A 213 6.12 -5.74 -16.72
N GLU A 214 7.28 -5.42 -17.31
CA GLU A 214 7.34 -4.79 -18.63
C GLU A 214 6.81 -5.72 -19.75
N GLU A 215 6.99 -7.03 -19.58
CA GLU A 215 6.55 -8.04 -20.55
C GLU A 215 5.02 -8.24 -20.55
N HIS A 216 4.33 -8.01 -19.42
CA HIS A 216 2.87 -8.16 -19.34
C HIS A 216 2.07 -6.97 -19.91
N SER A 217 2.76 -5.99 -20.53
CA SER A 217 2.12 -5.01 -21.42
C SER A 217 1.75 -5.60 -22.78
N HIS A 218 1.62 -6.93 -22.88
CA HIS A 218 1.05 -7.61 -24.05
C HIS A 218 -0.22 -6.88 -24.50
N MET A 219 -0.10 -6.31 -25.69
CA MET A 219 -1.19 -5.75 -26.46
C MET A 219 -2.39 -6.69 -26.33
N VAL A 220 -3.56 -6.13 -26.00
CA VAL A 220 -4.81 -6.89 -25.96
C VAL A 220 -4.96 -7.58 -27.32
N GLU A 221 -4.69 -8.89 -27.40
CA GLU A 221 -4.88 -9.64 -28.64
C GLU A 221 -6.38 -9.60 -28.97
N GLU A 222 -6.73 -8.81 -29.98
CA GLU A 222 -8.11 -8.75 -30.46
C GLU A 222 -8.44 -10.05 -31.21
N PHE A 223 -9.37 -10.83 -30.66
CA PHE A 223 -9.80 -12.08 -31.26
C PHE A 223 -10.76 -11.79 -32.43
N LYS A 224 -10.27 -11.89 -33.67
CA LYS A 224 -11.12 -11.85 -34.88
C LYS A 224 -11.96 -13.11 -34.99
N CYS A 225 -13.19 -12.96 -35.46
CA CYS A 225 -14.03 -14.08 -35.86
C CYS A 225 -13.32 -14.91 -36.94
N ARG A 226 -13.39 -16.25 -36.84
CA ARG A 226 -12.75 -17.17 -37.78
C ARG A 226 -13.45 -17.26 -39.15
N ASP A 227 -14.68 -16.74 -39.23
CA ASP A 227 -15.46 -16.72 -40.46
C ASP A 227 -14.91 -15.67 -41.46
N PRO A 228 -14.59 -16.04 -42.71
CA PRO A 228 -13.98 -15.14 -43.70
C PRO A 228 -14.88 -13.97 -44.12
N GLU A 229 -16.20 -14.04 -43.93
CA GLU A 229 -17.13 -12.95 -44.23
C GLU A 229 -17.41 -12.07 -43.00
N CYS A 230 -16.88 -12.41 -41.81
CA CYS A 230 -17.14 -11.69 -40.57
C CYS A 230 -15.94 -10.87 -40.08
N GLN A 231 -16.06 -9.54 -40.14
CA GLN A 231 -15.02 -8.63 -39.67
C GLN A 231 -15.09 -8.26 -38.17
N ARG A 232 -15.82 -9.03 -37.35
CA ARG A 232 -16.00 -8.70 -35.94
C ARG A 232 -14.79 -9.12 -35.09
N THR A 233 -14.32 -8.21 -34.25
CA THR A 233 -13.27 -8.42 -33.26
C THR A 233 -13.85 -8.47 -31.84
N TYR A 234 -13.22 -9.26 -30.98
CA TYR A 234 -13.64 -9.45 -29.60
C TYR A 234 -12.46 -9.29 -28.65
N LYS A 235 -12.71 -8.64 -27.51
CA LYS A 235 -11.73 -8.49 -26.43
C LYS A 235 -11.47 -9.79 -25.66
N TYR A 236 -12.45 -10.70 -25.64
CA TYR A 236 -12.38 -11.96 -24.90
C TYR A 236 -12.72 -13.13 -25.82
N GLU A 237 -11.94 -14.20 -25.76
CA GLU A 237 -12.14 -15.40 -26.58
C GLU A 237 -13.54 -16.01 -26.43
N LYS A 238 -14.07 -16.07 -25.21
CA LYS A 238 -15.43 -16.58 -24.95
C LYS A 238 -16.51 -15.80 -25.71
N CYS A 239 -16.31 -14.50 -25.92
CA CYS A 239 -17.23 -13.68 -26.70
C CYS A 239 -17.13 -13.97 -28.20
N ARG A 240 -15.92 -14.24 -28.72
CA ARG A 240 -15.71 -14.72 -30.11
C ARG A 240 -16.44 -16.04 -30.33
N VAL A 241 -16.18 -17.04 -29.48
CA VAL A 241 -16.77 -18.38 -29.59
C VAL A 241 -18.31 -18.33 -29.54
N ARG A 242 -18.87 -17.53 -28.63
CA ARG A 242 -20.33 -17.36 -28.54
C ARG A 242 -20.92 -16.68 -29.78
N HIS A 243 -20.20 -15.74 -30.39
CA HIS A 243 -20.62 -15.12 -31.65
C HIS A 243 -20.56 -16.11 -32.82
N GLU A 244 -19.47 -16.87 -32.92
CA GLU A 244 -19.26 -17.91 -33.94
C GLU A 244 -20.35 -18.98 -33.90
N GLN A 245 -20.72 -19.45 -32.70
CA GLN A 245 -21.80 -20.40 -32.50
C GLN A 245 -23.17 -19.83 -32.87
N LYS A 246 -23.44 -18.56 -32.53
CA LYS A 246 -24.76 -17.93 -32.71
C LYS A 246 -25.01 -17.42 -34.13
N CYS A 247 -23.99 -16.87 -34.79
CA CYS A 247 -24.13 -16.17 -36.07
C CYS A 247 -23.65 -17.00 -37.26
N HIS A 248 -22.70 -17.91 -37.05
CA HIS A 248 -22.04 -18.66 -38.14
C HIS A 248 -22.22 -20.18 -37.99
N SER A 249 -22.90 -20.65 -36.94
CA SER A 249 -23.07 -22.07 -36.61
C SER A 249 -21.76 -22.86 -36.63
N LEU A 250 -20.65 -22.18 -36.33
CA LEU A 250 -19.34 -22.78 -36.20
C LEU A 250 -19.27 -23.43 -34.82
N PHE A 251 -19.40 -24.75 -34.79
CA PHE A 251 -19.09 -25.55 -33.62
C PHE A 251 -17.62 -25.94 -33.70
N ALA A 252 -16.81 -25.50 -32.75
CA ALA A 252 -15.47 -26.05 -32.61
C ALA A 252 -15.62 -27.51 -32.17
N GLU A 253 -15.12 -28.47 -32.96
CA GLU A 253 -14.96 -29.84 -32.50
C GLU A 253 -13.91 -29.88 -31.39
N ASP A 254 -14.28 -30.53 -30.29
CA ASP A 254 -13.50 -30.88 -29.11
C ASP A 254 -12.86 -29.74 -28.31
N ASP A 255 -13.66 -29.26 -27.36
CA ASP A 255 -13.24 -28.88 -26.01
C ASP A 255 -12.73 -30.15 -25.27
N GLN A 256 -11.68 -30.79 -25.79
CA GLN A 256 -10.74 -31.43 -24.89
C GLN A 256 -10.01 -30.29 -24.23
N THR A 257 -10.32 -30.11 -22.95
CA THR A 257 -9.50 -29.42 -21.96
C THR A 257 -8.04 -29.82 -22.15
N THR A 258 -7.36 -29.11 -23.04
CA THR A 258 -6.00 -28.66 -22.79
C THR A 258 -6.14 -27.72 -21.60
N SER A 259 -6.27 -28.34 -20.43
CA SER A 259 -5.40 -27.99 -19.34
C SER A 259 -4.07 -27.61 -19.98
N GLU A 260 -3.77 -26.31 -19.98
CA GLU A 260 -2.42 -25.80 -20.06
C GLU A 260 -1.67 -26.49 -18.92
N LYS A 261 -1.30 -27.74 -19.14
CA LYS A 261 -0.10 -28.30 -18.56
C LYS A 261 0.95 -27.45 -19.20
N ASP A 262 1.37 -26.45 -18.44
CA ASP A 262 2.62 -25.74 -18.58
C ASP A 262 3.55 -26.62 -19.38
N GLN A 263 3.94 -26.11 -20.56
CA GLN A 263 5.14 -26.59 -21.18
C GLN A 263 6.22 -26.42 -20.12
N LYS A 264 6.52 -27.54 -19.46
CA LYS A 264 7.66 -27.72 -18.59
C LYS A 264 8.88 -27.61 -19.50
N THR A 265 9.16 -26.38 -19.93
CA THR A 265 10.52 -25.89 -20.00
C THR A 265 11.16 -26.41 -18.74
N THR A 266 12.27 -27.12 -18.89
CA THR A 266 13.15 -27.49 -17.79
C THR A 266 13.66 -26.18 -17.16
N SER A 267 12.80 -25.52 -16.40
CA SER A 267 13.19 -24.48 -15.47
C SER A 267 13.88 -25.21 -14.32
N GLU A 268 15.01 -24.66 -13.91
CA GLU A 268 15.61 -24.99 -12.62
C GLU A 268 14.48 -24.95 -11.57
N SER A 269 14.46 -25.94 -10.66
CA SER A 269 13.44 -25.98 -9.61
C SER A 269 13.43 -24.64 -8.89
N GLU A 270 12.32 -23.91 -8.99
CA GLU A 270 12.18 -22.58 -8.39
C GLU A 270 12.51 -22.64 -6.89
N ASP A 271 13.45 -21.79 -6.43
CA ASP A 271 13.78 -21.71 -5.01
C ASP A 271 12.71 -20.89 -4.29
N HIS A 272 11.66 -21.58 -3.86
CA HIS A 272 10.55 -20.96 -3.15
C HIS A 272 10.97 -20.34 -1.79
N ILE A 273 12.05 -20.81 -1.17
CA ILE A 273 12.54 -20.25 0.10
C ILE A 273 13.21 -18.90 -0.18
N PHE A 274 14.06 -18.85 -1.21
CA PHE A 274 14.68 -17.61 -1.67
C PHE A 274 13.64 -16.57 -2.10
N ASN A 275 12.66 -16.98 -2.91
CA ASN A 275 11.59 -16.10 -3.39
C ASN A 275 10.73 -15.56 -2.24
N ASN A 276 10.42 -16.41 -1.24
CA ASN A 276 9.71 -15.96 -0.04
C ASN A 276 10.54 -14.96 0.79
N GLY A 277 11.86 -15.18 0.91
CA GLY A 277 12.76 -14.24 1.59
C GLY A 277 12.83 -12.89 0.89
N CYS A 278 12.93 -12.88 -0.44
CA CYS A 278 12.91 -11.64 -1.23
C CYS A 278 11.57 -10.92 -1.09
N LEU A 279 10.45 -11.64 -1.15
CA LEU A 279 9.11 -11.05 -0.93
C LEU A 279 8.99 -10.43 0.46
N HIS A 280 9.46 -11.13 1.51
CA HIS A 280 9.48 -10.58 2.86
C HIS A 280 10.30 -9.30 2.90
N LEU A 281 11.50 -9.29 2.32
CA LEU A 281 12.37 -8.13 2.29
C LEU A 281 11.71 -6.94 1.58
N SER A 282 11.08 -7.16 0.42
CA SER A 282 10.38 -6.11 -0.33
C SER A 282 9.22 -5.50 0.44
N LEU A 283 8.34 -6.34 1.02
CA LEU A 283 7.21 -5.86 1.82
C LEU A 283 7.68 -5.22 3.14
N GLY A 284 8.74 -5.76 3.73
CA GLY A 284 9.39 -5.25 4.93
C GLY A 284 9.94 -3.84 4.75
N LEU A 285 10.69 -3.62 3.68
CA LEU A 285 11.21 -2.31 3.32
C LEU A 285 10.10 -1.32 2.97
N LEU A 286 9.04 -1.74 2.28
CA LEU A 286 7.88 -0.88 1.98
C LEU A 286 7.18 -0.40 3.27
N LEU A 287 6.93 -1.30 4.23
CA LEU A 287 6.30 -0.93 5.50
C LEU A 287 7.21 -0.06 6.37
N ARG A 288 8.53 -0.28 6.31
CA ARG A 288 9.53 0.57 6.96
C ARG A 288 9.53 1.98 6.35
N ASP A 289 9.51 2.06 5.02
CA ASP A 289 9.44 3.33 4.26
C ASP A 289 8.19 4.12 4.64
N ALA A 290 7.04 3.45 4.79
CA ALA A 290 5.79 4.06 5.27
C ALA A 290 5.93 4.69 6.65
N LYS A 291 6.49 3.93 7.61
CA LYS A 291 6.66 4.37 9.00
C LYS A 291 7.66 5.51 9.10
N ASP A 292 8.77 5.43 8.39
CA ASP A 292 9.82 6.46 8.40
C ASP A 292 9.32 7.74 7.76
N SER A 293 8.55 7.66 6.66
CA SER A 293 7.92 8.84 6.03
C SER A 293 7.02 9.61 7.00
N VAL A 294 6.19 8.89 7.77
CA VAL A 294 5.33 9.52 8.80
C VAL A 294 6.17 10.12 9.93
N LYS A 295 7.20 9.42 10.40
CA LYS A 295 8.08 9.87 11.49
C LYS A 295 8.88 11.12 11.11
N GLU A 296 9.33 11.20 9.86
CA GLU A 296 10.12 12.31 9.32
C GLU A 296 9.25 13.48 8.83
N GLY A 297 7.93 13.28 8.72
CA GLY A 297 7.03 14.28 8.15
C GLY A 297 7.22 14.49 6.63
N ASP A 298 7.73 13.48 5.93
CA ASP A 298 7.96 13.52 4.48
C ASP A 298 6.69 13.07 3.73
N GLY A 299 5.81 14.04 3.47
CA GLY A 299 4.55 13.80 2.76
C GLY A 299 4.75 13.31 1.32
N ASP A 300 5.79 13.78 0.62
CA ASP A 300 6.06 13.37 -0.77
C ASP A 300 6.48 11.90 -0.85
N ARG A 301 7.33 11.46 0.09
CA ARG A 301 7.72 10.05 0.24
C ARG A 301 6.52 9.20 0.62
N LEU A 302 5.70 9.66 1.57
CA LEU A 302 4.49 8.97 1.98
C LEU A 302 3.51 8.79 0.81
N VAL A 303 3.29 9.81 -0.02
CA VAL A 303 2.44 9.69 -1.23
C VAL A 303 2.99 8.65 -2.20
N ARG A 304 4.32 8.52 -2.37
CA ARG A 304 4.92 7.45 -3.18
C ARG A 304 4.69 6.07 -2.58
N VAL A 305 4.88 5.90 -1.27
CA VAL A 305 4.60 4.66 -0.54
C VAL A 305 3.13 4.24 -0.72
N TRP A 306 2.20 5.17 -0.61
CA TRP A 306 0.78 4.91 -0.79
C TRP A 306 0.42 4.38 -2.17
N LYS A 307 1.23 4.66 -3.22
CA LYS A 307 1.05 4.05 -4.55
C LYS A 307 1.23 2.54 -4.49
N PHE A 308 2.26 2.07 -3.79
CA PHE A 308 2.54 0.65 -3.62
C PHE A 308 1.54 0.01 -2.65
N LEU A 309 1.24 0.67 -1.53
CA LEU A 309 0.24 0.19 -0.57
C LEU A 309 -1.15 0.04 -1.21
N THR A 310 -1.52 0.89 -2.17
CA THR A 310 -2.79 0.75 -2.91
C THR A 310 -2.93 -0.63 -3.56
N PHE A 311 -1.85 -1.15 -4.16
CA PHE A 311 -1.85 -2.49 -4.76
C PHE A 311 -1.90 -3.58 -3.69
N VAL A 312 -1.12 -3.41 -2.61
CA VAL A 312 -1.14 -4.33 -1.47
C VAL A 312 -2.56 -4.46 -0.92
N TYR A 313 -3.24 -3.35 -0.62
CA TYR A 313 -4.63 -3.36 -0.14
C TYR A 313 -5.60 -4.06 -1.08
N ARG A 314 -5.38 -3.98 -2.39
CA ARG A 314 -6.25 -4.61 -3.38
C ARG A 314 -6.12 -6.13 -3.38
N LEU A 315 -4.93 -6.68 -3.12
CA LEU A 315 -4.67 -8.13 -3.17
C LEU A 315 -5.52 -8.91 -2.16
N GLU A 316 -5.58 -8.47 -0.91
CA GLU A 316 -6.33 -9.14 0.18
C GLU A 316 -7.70 -8.49 0.47
N GLY A 317 -8.26 -7.76 -0.50
CA GLY A 317 -9.64 -7.25 -0.41
C GLY A 317 -9.86 -6.07 0.55
N ALA A 318 -8.82 -5.37 0.99
CA ALA A 318 -8.89 -4.12 1.75
C ALA A 318 -9.28 -2.92 0.85
N ASN A 319 -10.38 -3.08 0.09
CA ASN A 319 -10.78 -2.19 -1.00
C ASN A 319 -11.02 -0.74 -0.58
N LYS A 320 -11.44 -0.49 0.67
CA LYS A 320 -11.66 0.87 1.15
C LYS A 320 -10.34 1.66 1.24
N TYR A 321 -9.28 1.05 1.77
CA TYR A 321 -7.95 1.67 1.82
C TYR A 321 -7.31 1.75 0.43
N ALA A 322 -7.56 0.79 -0.46
CA ALA A 322 -7.19 0.91 -1.86
C ALA A 322 -7.86 2.13 -2.53
N LEU A 323 -9.15 2.35 -2.27
CA LEU A 323 -9.88 3.52 -2.77
C LEU A 323 -9.32 4.82 -2.22
N ALA A 324 -8.97 4.88 -0.92
CA ALA A 324 -8.31 6.06 -0.37
C ALA A 324 -6.96 6.33 -0.99
N GLY A 325 -6.15 5.31 -1.24
CA GLY A 325 -4.89 5.44 -1.97
C GLY A 325 -5.09 6.01 -3.38
N LEU A 326 -6.13 5.56 -4.10
CA LEU A 326 -6.50 6.14 -5.40
C LEU A 326 -6.94 7.60 -5.29
N ARG A 327 -7.79 7.93 -4.31
CA ARG A 327 -8.26 9.32 -4.08
C ARG A 327 -7.11 10.26 -3.79
N MET A 328 -6.15 9.85 -2.95
CA MET A 328 -4.96 10.66 -2.67
C MET A 328 -4.17 10.98 -3.93
N ARG A 329 -4.14 10.09 -4.93
CA ARG A 329 -3.44 10.35 -6.20
C ARG A 329 -4.21 11.28 -7.12
N CYS A 330 -5.53 11.17 -7.16
CA CYS A 330 -6.37 12.03 -8.01
C CYS A 330 -6.43 13.50 -7.53
N LEU A 331 -6.00 13.78 -6.30
CA LEU A 331 -6.01 15.11 -5.69
C LEU A 331 -4.67 15.87 -5.82
N VAL A 332 -3.63 15.24 -6.35
CA VAL A 332 -2.28 15.82 -6.51
C VAL A 332 -2.08 16.42 -7.92
N PHE A 333 -3.15 16.58 -8.70
CA PHE A 333 -3.16 17.22 -10.03
C PHE A 333 -4.28 18.27 -10.13
#